data_AF-F9Q5W5-F1
#
_entry.id   AF-F9Q5W5-F1
#
_cell.length_a   1.000
_cell.length_b   1.000
_cell.length_c   1.000
_cell.angle_alpha   90.00
_cell.angle_beta   90.00
_cell.angle_gamma   90.00
#
_symmetry.space_group_name_H-M   'P 1'
#
loop_
_entity.id
_entity.type
_entity.pdbx_description
1 polymer ?
#
loop_
_entity_poly.entity_id
_entity_poly.type
_entity_poly.pdbx_seq_one_letter_code
_entity_poly.pdbx_strand_id
1 'polypeptide(L)'
;MQNAKGKDYVQSVASPQVSDEINMTNPQSIAFIQDLLDEVINVFANSSRHIHIGGDEFGYDINNNEEFIGYANTLTEFLRQKGLKARMWNDGLIKKNLDKLDPSIEITYWSFDGDKQDQQEVKRLRSARAALPDLLTKGFKVLNYNSYYLYLTPESATAFPKDAEFAKNDLLKNWDLGVWDGENKQNKVANSENLIGAALSIWGENAKALKSENIQKDSKPLLKAVIQKTNLASQ
;
A
#
# COMPACT_ATOMS: atom_id res chain seq x y z
N MET A 1 12.41 19.99 6.29
CA MET A 1 13.15 19.45 7.45
C MET A 1 14.53 20.06 7.60
N GLN A 2 15.44 19.95 6.63
CA GLN A 2 16.81 20.52 6.73
C GLN A 2 16.81 22.04 7.01
N ASN A 3 15.94 22.80 6.34
CA ASN A 3 15.83 24.25 6.57
C ASN A 3 15.31 24.62 7.98
N ALA A 4 14.63 23.69 8.67
CA ALA A 4 14.02 23.94 9.98
C ALA A 4 14.82 23.34 11.15
N LYS A 5 15.41 22.16 10.98
CA LYS A 5 16.13 21.41 12.03
C LYS A 5 17.64 21.24 11.77
N GLY A 6 18.14 21.72 10.63
CA GLY A 6 19.56 21.61 10.27
C GLY A 6 19.95 20.27 9.64
N LYS A 7 21.13 20.24 9.02
CA LYS A 7 21.67 19.06 8.32
C LYS A 7 21.99 17.91 9.27
N ASP A 8 22.58 18.21 10.42
CA ASP A 8 23.01 17.21 11.40
C ASP A 8 21.81 16.43 11.96
N TYR A 9 20.69 17.10 12.21
CA TYR A 9 19.45 16.44 12.61
C TYR A 9 18.93 15.50 11.52
N VAL A 10 18.88 15.95 10.26
CA VAL A 10 18.43 15.11 9.14
C VAL A 10 19.29 13.86 9.02
N GLN A 11 20.61 14.01 9.14
CA GLN A 11 21.54 12.88 9.14
C GLN A 11 21.33 11.94 10.34
N SER A 12 21.00 12.49 11.51
CA SER A 12 20.78 11.68 12.73
C SER A 12 19.54 10.78 12.63
N VAL A 13 18.55 11.15 11.83
CA VAL A 13 17.30 10.37 11.69
C VAL A 13 17.26 9.46 10.45
N ALA A 14 18.13 9.71 9.47
CA ALA A 14 18.23 8.92 8.24
C ALA A 14 18.76 7.51 8.49
N SER A 15 18.37 6.56 7.64
CA SER A 15 18.89 5.20 7.65
C SER A 15 20.40 5.21 7.37
N PRO A 16 21.20 4.44 8.13
CA PRO A 16 22.64 4.32 7.88
C PRO A 16 22.95 3.47 6.63
N GLN A 17 21.95 2.77 6.08
CA GLN A 17 22.10 1.85 4.95
C GLN A 17 21.65 2.48 3.62
N VAL A 18 20.56 3.24 3.66
CA VAL A 18 19.89 3.78 2.47
C VAL A 18 19.57 5.27 2.71
N SER A 19 20.12 6.15 1.88
CA SER A 19 20.15 7.60 2.17
C SER A 19 18.80 8.31 2.09
N ASP A 20 17.82 7.71 1.43
CA ASP A 20 16.46 8.19 1.23
C ASP A 20 15.43 7.56 2.18
N GLU A 21 15.90 6.78 3.16
CA GLU A 21 15.06 6.14 4.17
C GLU A 21 15.25 6.70 5.58
N ILE A 22 14.24 6.50 6.41
CA ILE A 22 14.31 6.76 7.85
C ILE A 22 14.97 5.57 8.56
N ASN A 23 15.76 5.82 9.61
CA ASN A 23 16.27 4.74 10.45
C ASN A 23 15.13 4.16 11.30
N MET A 24 14.66 2.96 10.93
CA MET A 24 13.53 2.27 11.57
C MET A 24 13.81 1.77 12.99
N THR A 25 15.08 1.71 13.42
CA THR A 25 15.47 1.23 14.75
C THR A 25 15.93 2.34 15.69
N ASN A 26 16.17 3.56 15.18
CA ASN A 26 16.61 4.69 15.99
C ASN A 26 15.41 5.33 16.73
N PRO A 27 15.43 5.40 18.07
CA PRO A 27 14.37 6.04 18.85
C PRO A 27 14.08 7.49 18.45
N GLN A 28 15.11 8.27 18.06
CA GLN A 28 14.93 9.66 17.63
C GLN A 28 14.17 9.74 16.30
N SER A 29 14.42 8.79 15.39
CA SER A 29 13.71 8.67 14.13
C SER A 29 12.25 8.27 14.33
N ILE A 30 12.00 7.30 15.21
CA ILE A 30 10.65 6.85 15.56
C ILE A 30 9.86 8.00 16.18
N ALA A 31 10.44 8.72 17.15
CA ALA A 31 9.80 9.88 17.77
C ALA A 31 9.47 10.96 16.74
N PHE A 32 10.39 11.23 15.80
CA PHE A 32 10.13 12.18 14.72
C PHE A 32 8.93 11.78 13.84
N ILE A 33 8.80 10.50 13.50
CA ILE A 33 7.65 10.01 12.71
C ILE A 33 6.36 10.05 13.53
N GLN A 34 6.41 9.70 14.82
CA GLN A 34 5.25 9.78 15.71
C GLN A 34 4.74 11.22 15.87
N ASP A 35 5.64 12.19 16.00
CA ASP A 35 5.29 13.62 16.05
C ASP A 35 4.60 14.06 14.76
N LEU A 36 5.12 13.63 13.60
CA LEU A 36 4.51 13.95 12.29
C LEU A 36 3.13 13.28 12.15
N LEU A 37 3.00 12.03 12.57
CA LEU A 37 1.71 11.32 12.57
C LEU A 37 0.71 12.03 13.49
N ASP A 38 1.13 12.54 14.65
CA ASP A 38 0.25 13.31 15.53
C ASP A 38 -0.27 14.58 14.86
N GLU A 39 0.61 15.34 14.19
CA GLU A 39 0.21 16.52 13.41
C GLU A 39 -0.83 16.15 12.34
N VAL A 40 -0.58 15.09 11.57
CA VAL A 40 -1.51 14.60 10.54
C VAL A 40 -2.84 14.18 11.17
N ILE A 41 -2.83 13.42 12.26
CA ILE A 41 -4.04 12.99 12.98
C ILE A 41 -4.86 14.19 13.41
N ASN A 42 -4.22 15.24 13.93
CA ASN A 42 -4.89 16.47 14.35
C ASN A 42 -5.57 17.20 13.17
N VAL A 43 -4.94 17.21 11.99
CA VAL A 43 -5.52 17.82 10.76
C VAL A 43 -6.78 17.07 10.31
N PHE A 44 -6.77 15.74 10.32
CA PHE A 44 -7.94 14.94 9.94
C PHE A 44 -8.98 14.80 11.07
N ALA A 45 -8.62 15.13 12.31
CA ALA A 45 -9.46 15.09 13.48
C ALA A 45 -10.32 13.80 13.53
N ASN A 46 -11.64 13.95 13.62
CA ASN A 46 -12.57 12.81 13.72
C ASN A 46 -13.02 12.24 12.37
N SER A 47 -12.51 12.75 11.23
CA SER A 47 -12.93 12.29 9.90
C SER A 47 -12.31 10.95 9.50
N SER A 48 -11.31 10.46 10.24
CA SER A 48 -10.69 9.16 10.01
C SER A 48 -10.81 8.23 11.21
N ARG A 49 -10.72 6.93 10.92
CA ARG A 49 -10.54 5.83 11.88
C ARG A 49 -9.28 5.02 11.59
N HIS A 50 -8.59 5.32 10.49
CA HIS A 50 -7.43 4.60 10.01
C HIS A 50 -6.33 5.58 9.58
N ILE A 51 -5.08 5.23 9.81
CA ILE A 51 -3.91 5.92 9.25
C ILE A 51 -3.11 4.90 8.46
N HIS A 52 -2.77 5.25 7.21
CA HIS A 52 -1.90 4.42 6.38
C HIS A 52 -0.45 4.78 6.67
N ILE A 53 0.36 3.83 7.13
CA ILE A 53 1.77 4.06 7.55
C ILE A 53 2.78 3.85 6.40
N GLY A 54 2.31 3.51 5.21
CA GLY A 54 3.15 3.28 4.02
C GLY A 54 3.71 1.87 4.00
N GLY A 55 5.03 1.73 3.87
CA GLY A 55 5.73 0.44 3.92
C GLY A 55 5.94 -0.22 2.55
N ASP A 56 5.92 0.55 1.48
CA ASP A 56 6.22 0.14 0.10
C ASP A 56 7.65 0.51 -0.31
N GLU A 57 8.19 -0.24 -1.27
CA GLU A 57 9.43 0.05 -2.03
C GLU A 57 10.66 0.54 -1.24
N PHE A 58 10.81 0.12 0.01
CA PHE A 58 11.99 0.40 0.81
C PHE A 58 13.11 -0.64 0.54
N GLY A 59 14.35 -0.18 0.59
CA GLY A 59 15.63 -0.84 0.34
C GLY A 59 16.04 -1.86 1.40
N TYR A 60 15.08 -2.68 1.81
CA TYR A 60 15.23 -3.72 2.79
C TYR A 60 15.85 -4.99 2.18
N ASP A 61 16.82 -5.56 2.88
CA ASP A 61 17.31 -6.92 2.64
C ASP A 61 16.38 -7.91 3.33
N ILE A 62 15.87 -8.89 2.56
CA ILE A 62 14.97 -9.94 3.03
C ILE A 62 15.39 -10.67 4.32
N ASN A 63 16.69 -10.64 4.60
CA ASN A 63 17.30 -11.23 5.77
C ASN A 63 17.11 -10.41 7.06
N ASN A 64 16.87 -9.09 6.96
CA ASN A 64 16.84 -8.12 8.07
C ASN A 64 15.44 -7.55 8.37
N ASN A 65 14.37 -8.31 8.06
CA ASN A 65 12.98 -7.80 8.09
C ASN A 65 12.45 -7.51 9.49
N GLU A 66 13.15 -7.99 10.51
CA GLU A 66 12.76 -7.83 11.90
C GLU A 66 12.69 -6.35 12.28
N GLU A 67 13.55 -5.50 11.71
CA GLU A 67 13.53 -4.06 11.94
C GLU A 67 12.24 -3.43 11.40
N PHE A 68 11.82 -3.81 10.19
CA PHE A 68 10.58 -3.33 9.59
C PHE A 68 9.34 -3.77 10.39
N ILE A 69 9.27 -5.04 10.79
CA ILE A 69 8.15 -5.55 11.61
C ILE A 69 8.10 -4.82 12.96
N GLY A 70 9.24 -4.64 13.63
CA GLY A 70 9.31 -3.90 14.89
C GLY A 70 8.85 -2.46 14.74
N TYR A 71 9.26 -1.80 13.66
CA TYR A 71 8.85 -0.44 13.34
C TYR A 71 7.35 -0.32 13.05
N ALA A 72 6.81 -1.19 12.19
CA ALA A 72 5.38 -1.23 11.88
C ALA A 72 4.52 -1.47 13.14
N ASN A 73 4.94 -2.41 14.01
CA ASN A 73 4.26 -2.67 15.28
C ASN A 73 4.32 -1.46 16.23
N THR A 74 5.46 -0.77 16.29
CA THR A 74 5.64 0.44 17.12
C THR A 74 4.70 1.56 16.68
N LEU A 75 4.61 1.82 15.37
CA LEU A 75 3.67 2.81 14.84
C LEU A 75 2.21 2.38 15.06
N THR A 76 1.91 1.09 14.93
CA THR A 76 0.57 0.56 15.16
C THR A 76 0.14 0.74 16.62
N GLU A 77 1.02 0.48 17.58
CA GLU A 77 0.75 0.72 18.99
C GLU A 77 0.49 2.21 19.27
N PHE A 78 1.29 3.10 18.69
CA PHE A 78 1.08 4.55 18.81
C PHE A 78 -0.29 4.99 18.26
N LEU A 79 -0.70 4.47 17.10
CA LEU A 79 -2.02 4.76 16.51
C LEU A 79 -3.15 4.17 17.37
N ARG A 80 -2.97 2.97 17.91
CA ARG A 80 -3.94 2.32 18.80
C ARG A 80 -4.19 3.14 20.07
N GLN A 81 -3.15 3.72 20.67
CA GLN A 81 -3.29 4.62 21.82
C GLN A 81 -4.11 5.88 21.52
N LYS A 82 -4.22 6.26 20.24
CA LYS A 82 -5.06 7.36 19.75
C LYS A 82 -6.43 6.90 19.26
N GLY A 83 -6.79 5.63 19.45
CA GLY A 83 -8.06 5.06 19.01
C GLY A 83 -8.17 4.86 17.49
N LEU A 84 -7.03 4.80 16.80
CA LEU A 84 -6.94 4.62 15.35
C LEU A 84 -6.36 3.24 15.00
N LYS A 85 -6.66 2.77 13.79
CA LYS A 85 -6.08 1.55 13.22
C LYS A 85 -5.02 1.86 12.18
N ALA A 86 -4.01 1.01 12.07
CA ALA A 86 -3.01 1.11 11.02
C ALA A 86 -3.49 0.42 9.73
N ARG A 87 -3.14 1.01 8.59
CA ARG A 87 -3.08 0.33 7.29
C ARG A 87 -1.66 0.37 6.72
N MET A 88 -1.26 -0.65 5.97
CA MET A 88 0.10 -0.75 5.45
C MET A 88 0.15 -1.53 4.13
N TRP A 89 1.06 -1.15 3.25
CA TRP A 89 1.38 -1.90 2.03
C TRP A 89 2.02 -3.26 2.36
N ASN A 90 1.94 -4.21 1.43
CA ASN A 90 2.33 -5.60 1.66
C ASN A 90 3.81 -5.94 1.40
N ASP A 91 4.64 -5.00 0.92
CA ASP A 91 6.00 -5.27 0.43
C ASP A 91 6.94 -5.92 1.44
N GLY A 92 6.87 -5.47 2.69
CA GLY A 92 7.69 -5.98 3.79
C GLY A 92 7.14 -7.24 4.46
N LEU A 93 6.01 -7.80 3.99
CA LEU A 93 5.39 -8.97 4.59
C LEU A 93 5.99 -10.25 4.02
N ILE A 94 6.85 -10.92 4.78
CA ILE A 94 7.44 -12.21 4.40
C ILE A 94 6.96 -13.35 5.27
N LYS A 95 6.91 -14.55 4.70
CA LYS A 95 6.44 -15.78 5.37
C LYS A 95 7.18 -16.06 6.68
N LYS A 96 8.50 -15.79 6.70
CA LYS A 96 9.40 -16.13 7.82
C LYS A 96 9.00 -15.48 9.14
N ASN A 97 8.53 -14.24 9.12
CA ASN A 97 8.26 -13.47 10.34
C ASN A 97 6.88 -12.79 10.36
N LEU A 98 5.98 -13.21 9.47
CA LEU A 98 4.60 -12.73 9.43
C LEU A 98 3.89 -12.88 10.79
N ASP A 99 4.17 -13.94 11.53
CA ASP A 99 3.59 -14.19 12.87
C ASP A 99 4.02 -13.17 13.95
N LYS A 100 4.99 -12.31 13.65
CA LYS A 100 5.43 -11.25 14.55
C LYS A 100 4.76 -9.90 14.27
N LEU A 101 4.07 -9.75 13.14
CA LEU A 101 3.35 -8.53 12.81
C LEU A 101 2.11 -8.41 13.71
N ASP A 102 1.81 -7.19 14.20
CA ASP A 102 0.58 -6.93 14.96
C ASP A 102 -0.63 -7.29 14.08
N PRO A 103 -1.48 -8.25 14.51
CA PRO A 103 -2.57 -8.76 13.68
C PRO A 103 -3.71 -7.76 13.48
N SER A 104 -3.69 -6.61 14.17
CA SER A 104 -4.69 -5.55 14.00
C SER A 104 -4.43 -4.62 12.81
N ILE A 105 -3.25 -4.71 12.19
CA ILE A 105 -2.91 -3.96 10.98
C ILE A 105 -3.76 -4.48 9.81
N GLU A 106 -4.47 -3.59 9.11
CA GLU A 106 -5.16 -3.95 7.87
C GLU A 106 -4.22 -3.77 6.67
N ILE A 107 -4.11 -4.78 5.81
CA ILE A 107 -3.13 -4.78 4.72
C ILE A 107 -3.76 -4.26 3.43
N THR A 108 -3.10 -3.33 2.75
CA THR A 108 -3.42 -2.92 1.38
C THR A 108 -2.50 -3.70 0.44
N TYR A 109 -3.04 -4.70 -0.24
CA TYR A 109 -2.24 -5.66 -1.01
C TYR A 109 -2.23 -5.30 -2.49
N TRP A 110 -1.12 -4.76 -3.00
CA TRP A 110 -1.06 -4.25 -4.37
C TRP A 110 -0.39 -5.19 -5.37
N SER A 111 0.71 -5.85 -4.96
CA SER A 111 1.46 -6.75 -5.83
C SER A 111 2.23 -7.82 -5.03
N PHE A 112 2.32 -9.03 -5.57
CA PHE A 112 3.06 -10.11 -4.92
C PHE A 112 4.58 -9.92 -5.01
N ASP A 113 5.06 -9.38 -6.13
CA ASP A 113 6.48 -9.17 -6.42
C ASP A 113 6.84 -7.70 -6.59
N GLY A 114 5.91 -6.77 -6.39
CA GLY A 114 6.17 -5.34 -6.58
C GLY A 114 6.38 -4.98 -8.05
N ASP A 115 5.71 -5.71 -8.95
CA ASP A 115 5.68 -5.52 -10.40
C ASP A 115 7.09 -5.48 -11.04
N LYS A 116 8.04 -6.19 -10.43
CA LYS A 116 9.42 -6.29 -10.94
C LYS A 116 9.43 -7.02 -12.27
N GLN A 117 10.24 -6.51 -13.18
CA GLN A 117 10.36 -7.05 -14.54
C GLN A 117 11.37 -8.21 -14.63
N ASP A 118 12.40 -8.17 -13.77
CA ASP A 118 13.42 -9.20 -13.72
C ASP A 118 12.87 -10.52 -13.14
N GLN A 119 12.96 -11.59 -13.92
CA GLN A 119 12.36 -12.89 -13.56
C GLN A 119 13.06 -13.58 -12.39
N GLN A 120 14.35 -13.31 -12.17
CA GLN A 120 15.06 -13.87 -11.01
C GLN A 120 14.59 -13.18 -9.74
N GLU A 121 14.40 -11.86 -9.79
CA GLU A 121 13.88 -11.06 -8.70
C GLU A 121 12.42 -11.41 -8.38
N VAL A 122 11.56 -11.55 -9.39
CA VAL A 122 10.18 -12.05 -9.22
C VAL A 122 10.17 -13.39 -8.48
N LYS A 123 10.99 -14.34 -8.92
CA LYS A 123 11.09 -15.66 -8.28
C LYS A 123 11.58 -15.53 -6.83
N ARG A 124 12.59 -14.68 -6.58
CA ARG A 124 13.13 -14.43 -5.24
C ARG A 124 12.05 -13.85 -4.32
N LEU A 125 11.36 -12.80 -4.74
CA LEU A 125 10.32 -12.13 -3.96
C LEU A 125 9.13 -13.05 -3.68
N ARG A 126 8.57 -13.70 -4.70
CA ARG A 126 7.42 -14.62 -4.52
C ARG A 126 7.75 -15.85 -3.66
N SER A 127 9.02 -16.27 -3.62
CA SER A 127 9.44 -17.37 -2.73
C SER A 127 9.32 -16.98 -1.26
N ALA A 128 9.54 -15.71 -0.93
CA ALA A 128 9.70 -15.25 0.44
C ALA A 128 8.56 -14.36 0.96
N ARG A 129 8.00 -13.46 0.13
CA ARG A 129 6.83 -12.63 0.47
C ARG A 129 5.61 -13.51 0.77
N ALA A 130 4.75 -13.05 1.67
CA ALA A 130 3.47 -13.67 1.94
C ALA A 130 2.51 -13.35 0.78
N ALA A 131 1.85 -14.38 0.24
CA ALA A 131 0.79 -14.19 -0.74
C ALA A 131 -0.47 -13.66 -0.04
N LEU A 132 -1.41 -13.03 -0.78
CA LEU A 132 -2.67 -12.59 -0.18
C LEU A 132 -3.43 -13.72 0.57
N PRO A 133 -3.56 -14.95 0.03
CA PRO A 133 -4.19 -16.05 0.76
C PRO A 133 -3.49 -16.41 2.09
N ASP A 134 -2.16 -16.23 2.18
CA ASP A 134 -1.41 -16.48 3.41
C ASP A 134 -1.85 -15.50 4.51
N LEU A 135 -2.05 -14.23 4.15
CA LEU A 135 -2.54 -13.18 5.05
C LEU A 135 -3.96 -13.47 5.54
N LEU A 136 -4.86 -13.84 4.63
CA LEU A 136 -6.24 -14.19 4.98
C LEU A 136 -6.28 -15.40 5.94
N THR A 137 -5.46 -16.42 5.68
CA THR A 137 -5.35 -17.63 6.52
C THR A 137 -4.83 -17.30 7.93
N LYS A 138 -3.95 -16.30 8.04
CA LYS A 138 -3.45 -15.78 9.32
C LYS A 138 -4.43 -14.83 10.03
N GLY A 139 -5.59 -14.54 9.42
CA GLY A 139 -6.63 -13.71 10.01
C GLY A 139 -6.44 -12.20 9.82
N PHE A 140 -5.51 -11.77 8.96
CA PHE A 140 -5.38 -10.36 8.62
C PHE A 140 -6.56 -9.90 7.78
N LYS A 141 -7.00 -8.67 8.03
CA LYS A 141 -7.90 -7.96 7.12
C LYS A 141 -7.10 -7.40 5.95
N VAL A 142 -7.54 -7.69 4.73
CA VAL A 142 -6.85 -7.30 3.50
C VAL A 142 -7.80 -6.55 2.58
N LEU A 143 -7.34 -5.42 2.06
CA LEU A 143 -7.94 -4.74 0.92
C LEU A 143 -7.16 -5.11 -0.34
N ASN A 144 -7.86 -5.50 -1.39
CA ASN A 144 -7.26 -5.80 -2.68
C ASN A 144 -6.95 -4.50 -3.45
N TYR A 145 -5.67 -4.26 -3.70
CA TYR A 145 -5.13 -3.11 -4.44
C TYR A 145 -4.43 -3.55 -5.74
N ASN A 146 -4.71 -4.76 -6.24
CA ASN A 146 -4.13 -5.36 -7.45
C ASN A 146 -3.81 -4.32 -8.53
N SER A 147 -2.53 -4.01 -8.68
CA SER A 147 -2.04 -2.91 -9.51
C SER A 147 -2.51 -3.01 -10.95
N TYR A 148 -2.57 -4.23 -11.50
CA TYR A 148 -2.95 -4.43 -12.90
C TYR A 148 -4.32 -3.84 -13.25
N TYR A 149 -5.31 -4.05 -12.39
CA TYR A 149 -6.69 -3.60 -12.64
C TYR A 149 -7.02 -2.30 -11.91
N LEU A 150 -6.34 -2.02 -10.81
CA LEU A 150 -6.73 -0.99 -9.84
C LEU A 150 -5.74 0.18 -9.75
N TYR A 151 -4.68 0.21 -10.56
CA TYR A 151 -3.81 1.38 -10.69
C TYR A 151 -4.10 2.13 -11.99
N LEU A 152 -4.08 3.45 -11.91
CA LEU A 152 -4.03 4.36 -13.06
C LEU A 152 -2.87 5.33 -12.88
N THR A 153 -2.07 5.50 -13.93
CA THR A 153 -0.97 6.47 -13.99
C THR A 153 -1.26 7.50 -15.10
N PRO A 154 -1.90 8.65 -14.80
CA PRO A 154 -2.24 9.63 -15.81
C PRO A 154 -0.99 10.25 -16.45
N GLU A 155 -0.83 10.13 -17.77
CA GLU A 155 0.38 10.61 -18.47
C GLU A 155 0.15 11.84 -19.35
N SER A 156 -0.91 11.85 -20.16
CA SER A 156 -1.18 12.94 -21.10
C SER A 156 -2.67 13.15 -21.37
N ALA A 157 -3.05 14.38 -21.74
CA ALA A 157 -4.46 14.73 -21.93
C ALA A 157 -5.11 14.02 -23.13
N THR A 158 -4.29 13.51 -24.05
CA THR A 158 -4.75 12.82 -25.27
C THR A 158 -4.84 11.31 -25.09
N ALA A 159 -3.91 10.71 -24.34
CA ALA A 159 -3.89 9.26 -24.09
C ALA A 159 -4.80 8.88 -22.91
N PHE A 160 -4.71 9.60 -21.80
CA PHE A 160 -5.33 9.23 -20.53
C PHE A 160 -6.84 8.92 -20.61
N PRO A 161 -7.68 9.69 -21.34
CA PRO A 161 -9.10 9.36 -21.45
C PRO A 161 -9.36 7.99 -22.10
N LYS A 162 -8.51 7.59 -23.07
CA LYS A 162 -8.63 6.29 -23.74
C LYS A 162 -8.14 5.17 -22.84
N ASP A 163 -7.05 5.39 -22.13
CA ASP A 163 -6.46 4.40 -21.21
C ASP A 163 -7.40 4.13 -20.03
N ALA A 164 -8.00 5.18 -19.45
CA ALA A 164 -8.99 5.04 -18.38
C ALA A 164 -10.26 4.30 -18.84
N GLU A 165 -10.72 4.56 -20.07
CA GLU A 165 -11.86 3.85 -20.66
C GLU A 165 -11.52 2.38 -20.95
N PHE A 166 -10.32 2.10 -21.46
CA PHE A 166 -9.82 0.74 -21.66
C PHE A 166 -9.74 -0.01 -20.32
N ALA A 167 -9.09 0.57 -19.31
CA ALA A 167 -8.97 -0.02 -17.97
C ALA A 167 -10.34 -0.34 -17.36
N LYS A 168 -11.33 0.55 -17.52
CA LYS A 168 -12.70 0.29 -17.07
C LYS A 168 -13.32 -0.93 -17.78
N ASN A 169 -13.21 -0.99 -19.10
CA ASN A 169 -13.81 -2.09 -19.87
C ASN A 169 -13.12 -3.42 -19.56
N ASP A 170 -11.80 -3.39 -19.37
CA ASP A 170 -11.04 -4.57 -18.98
C ASP A 170 -11.40 -5.05 -17.56
N LEU A 171 -11.42 -4.14 -16.57
CA LEU A 171 -11.85 -4.44 -15.20
C LEU A 171 -13.26 -5.04 -15.14
N LEU A 172 -14.23 -4.47 -15.86
CA LEU A 172 -15.61 -4.96 -15.87
C LEU A 172 -15.68 -6.41 -16.37
N LYS A 173 -14.89 -6.74 -17.39
CA LYS A 173 -14.85 -8.06 -18.02
C LYS A 173 -14.04 -9.08 -17.22
N ASN A 174 -12.91 -8.67 -16.67
CA ASN A 174 -11.86 -9.60 -16.27
C ASN A 174 -11.58 -9.66 -14.77
N TRP A 175 -11.95 -8.63 -14.00
CA TRP A 175 -11.64 -8.57 -12.58
C TRP A 175 -12.86 -8.88 -11.71
N ASP A 176 -12.62 -9.47 -10.54
CA ASP A 176 -13.51 -9.50 -9.40
C ASP A 176 -12.67 -9.38 -8.12
N LEU A 177 -13.30 -9.15 -6.97
CA LEU A 177 -12.61 -8.85 -5.71
C LEU A 177 -11.55 -9.91 -5.34
N GLY A 178 -11.73 -11.16 -5.75
CA GLY A 178 -10.81 -12.25 -5.49
C GLY A 178 -9.57 -12.30 -6.38
N VAL A 179 -9.50 -11.51 -7.45
CA VAL A 179 -8.36 -11.47 -8.39
C VAL A 179 -7.32 -10.47 -7.86
N TRP A 180 -6.23 -10.98 -7.29
CA TRP A 180 -5.25 -10.20 -6.53
C TRP A 180 -3.82 -10.20 -7.09
N ASP A 181 -3.45 -11.19 -7.90
CA ASP A 181 -2.09 -11.40 -8.41
C ASP A 181 -1.98 -10.98 -9.88
N GLY A 182 -2.04 -9.66 -10.12
CA GLY A 182 -2.06 -9.12 -11.49
C GLY A 182 -3.24 -9.67 -12.29
N GLU A 183 -2.96 -10.19 -13.48
CA GLU A 183 -3.93 -10.85 -14.36
C GLU A 183 -4.25 -12.30 -13.95
N ASN A 184 -3.51 -12.88 -13.01
CA ASN A 184 -3.62 -14.28 -12.68
C ASN A 184 -4.97 -14.59 -12.00
N LYS A 185 -5.80 -15.38 -12.68
CA LYS A 185 -7.09 -15.84 -12.17
C LYS A 185 -7.04 -17.25 -11.58
N GLN A 186 -5.92 -17.97 -11.72
CA GLN A 186 -5.80 -19.35 -11.24
C GLN A 186 -5.68 -19.43 -9.72
N ASN A 187 -5.11 -18.41 -9.10
CA ASN A 187 -4.92 -18.30 -7.65
C ASN A 187 -5.88 -17.29 -7.00
N LYS A 188 -6.99 -16.94 -7.68
CA LYS A 188 -8.00 -16.06 -7.10
C LYS A 188 -8.53 -16.64 -5.78
N VAL A 189 -8.85 -15.76 -4.84
CA VAL A 189 -9.45 -16.15 -3.56
C VAL A 189 -10.97 -16.07 -3.63
N ALA A 190 -11.65 -16.87 -2.81
CA ALA A 190 -13.07 -16.66 -2.54
C ALA A 190 -13.24 -15.43 -1.64
N ASN A 191 -14.40 -14.78 -1.73
CA ASN A 191 -14.74 -13.69 -0.80
C ASN A 191 -14.84 -14.26 0.62
N SER A 192 -14.32 -13.51 1.58
CA SER A 192 -14.33 -13.86 3.00
C SER A 192 -14.47 -12.59 3.83
N GLU A 193 -14.81 -12.72 5.11
CA GLU A 193 -14.91 -11.57 6.03
C GLU A 193 -13.58 -10.81 6.21
N ASN A 194 -12.46 -11.45 5.87
CA ASN A 194 -11.12 -10.87 5.95
C ASN A 194 -10.68 -10.20 4.64
N LEU A 195 -11.35 -10.45 3.52
CA LEU A 195 -11.17 -9.69 2.27
C LEU A 195 -12.14 -8.51 2.26
N ILE A 196 -11.73 -7.41 2.87
CA ILE A 196 -12.63 -6.34 3.34
C ILE A 196 -12.92 -5.23 2.33
N GLY A 197 -12.38 -5.33 1.11
CA GLY A 197 -12.69 -4.40 0.02
C GLY A 197 -11.55 -4.23 -0.97
N ALA A 198 -11.65 -3.17 -1.77
CA ALA A 198 -10.65 -2.77 -2.76
C ALA A 198 -10.66 -1.25 -2.94
N ALA A 199 -9.63 -0.71 -3.58
CA ALA A 199 -9.59 0.70 -3.95
C ALA A 199 -8.92 0.91 -5.31
N LEU A 200 -9.35 1.95 -6.02
CA LEU A 200 -8.65 2.48 -7.18
C LEU A 200 -7.53 3.42 -6.69
N SER A 201 -6.30 3.20 -7.12
CA SER A 201 -5.16 4.10 -6.92
C SER A 201 -4.89 4.90 -8.18
N ILE A 202 -4.78 6.23 -8.05
CA ILE A 202 -4.40 7.13 -9.15
C ILE A 202 -3.04 7.72 -8.78
N TRP A 203 -1.98 7.29 -9.46
CA TRP A 203 -0.60 7.68 -9.19
C TRP A 203 -0.16 8.84 -10.07
N GLY A 204 0.56 9.81 -9.50
CA GLY A 204 0.75 11.15 -10.07
C GLY A 204 2.09 11.40 -10.76
N GLU A 205 2.95 10.40 -10.92
CA GLU A 205 4.34 10.53 -11.38
C GLU A 205 4.43 11.25 -12.73
N ASN A 206 3.51 10.94 -13.64
CA ASN A 206 3.47 11.48 -15.00
C ASN A 206 2.39 12.58 -15.17
N ALA A 207 1.69 12.96 -14.11
CA ALA A 207 0.49 13.79 -14.19
C ALA A 207 0.76 15.31 -14.21
N LYS A 208 2.03 15.75 -14.20
CA LYS A 208 2.42 17.16 -14.03
C LYS A 208 1.79 18.11 -15.05
N ALA A 209 1.58 17.65 -16.28
CA ALA A 209 0.98 18.45 -17.36
C ALA A 209 -0.56 18.41 -17.38
N LEU A 210 -1.17 17.59 -16.52
CA LEU A 210 -2.61 17.39 -16.46
C LEU A 210 -3.26 18.28 -15.41
N LYS A 211 -4.47 18.75 -15.73
CA LYS A 211 -5.33 19.42 -14.75
C LYS A 211 -6.02 18.38 -13.87
N SER A 212 -6.13 18.66 -12.58
CA SER A 212 -6.78 17.76 -11.61
C SER A 212 -8.24 17.42 -11.98
N GLU A 213 -8.95 18.37 -12.58
CA GLU A 213 -10.33 18.22 -13.05
C GLU A 213 -10.44 17.23 -14.20
N ASN A 214 -9.43 17.17 -15.07
CA ASN A 214 -9.38 16.19 -16.15
C ASN A 214 -9.11 14.79 -15.60
N ILE A 215 -8.14 14.66 -14.68
CA ILE A 215 -7.85 13.38 -14.02
C ILE A 215 -9.11 12.86 -13.33
N GLN A 216 -9.83 13.72 -12.60
CA GLN A 216 -11.07 13.37 -11.93
C GLN A 216 -12.16 12.96 -12.91
N LYS A 217 -12.38 13.75 -13.97
CA LYS A 217 -13.43 13.50 -14.95
C LYS A 217 -13.23 12.15 -15.64
N ASP A 218 -12.00 11.88 -16.07
CA ASP A 218 -11.68 10.75 -16.92
C ASP A 218 -11.50 9.44 -16.12
N SER A 219 -11.08 9.52 -14.84
CA SER A 219 -11.02 8.35 -13.93
C SER A 219 -12.37 7.97 -13.31
N LYS A 220 -13.35 8.90 -13.27
CA LYS A 220 -14.66 8.69 -12.63
C LYS A 220 -15.41 7.43 -13.09
N PRO A 221 -15.46 7.06 -14.39
CA PRO A 221 -16.12 5.84 -14.83
C PRO A 221 -15.46 4.57 -14.28
N LEU A 222 -14.12 4.50 -14.27
CA LEU A 222 -13.39 3.37 -13.68
C LEU A 222 -13.63 3.29 -12.17
N LEU A 223 -13.55 4.41 -11.44
CA LEU A 223 -13.83 4.45 -10.00
C LEU A 223 -15.22 3.87 -9.67
N LYS A 224 -16.23 4.24 -10.46
CA LYS A 224 -17.59 3.67 -10.31
C LYS A 224 -17.59 2.16 -10.54
N ALA A 225 -16.89 1.67 -11.56
CA ALA A 225 -16.80 0.25 -11.86
C ALA A 225 -16.12 -0.54 -10.72
N VAL A 226 -15.01 -0.02 -10.17
CA VAL A 226 -14.32 -0.61 -8.99
C VAL A 226 -15.28 -0.73 -7.81
N ILE A 227 -15.96 0.36 -7.45
CA ILE A 227 -16.92 0.37 -6.33
C ILE A 227 -18.04 -0.66 -6.56
N GLN A 228 -18.61 -0.70 -7.76
CA GLN A 228 -19.69 -1.64 -8.09
C GLN A 228 -19.23 -3.09 -7.98
N LYS A 229 -18.08 -3.42 -8.59
CA LYS A 229 -17.55 -4.80 -8.62
C LYS A 229 -17.12 -5.27 -7.22
N THR A 230 -16.61 -4.36 -6.39
CA THR A 230 -16.26 -4.64 -4.98
C THR A 230 -17.50 -4.92 -4.14
N ASN A 231 -18.54 -4.07 -4.25
CA ASN A 231 -19.74 -4.20 -3.44
C ASN A 231 -20.62 -5.39 -3.84
N LEU A 232 -20.63 -5.78 -5.11
CA LEU A 232 -21.33 -6.99 -5.58
C LEU A 232 -20.68 -8.27 -5.03
N ALA A 233 -19.36 -8.25 -4.81
CA ALA A 233 -18.64 -9.37 -4.23
C ALA A 233 -18.82 -9.46 -2.70
N SER A 234 -19.24 -8.38 -2.04
CA SER A 234 -19.45 -8.32 -0.59
C SER A 234 -20.85 -8.73 -0.14
N GLN A 235 -21.73 -9.12 -1.09
CA GLN A 235 -23.08 -9.65 -0.86
C GLN A 235 -23.07 -11.17 -1.00
#